data_AF-A0A7X3KX02-F1
#
_entry.id   AF-A0A7X3KX02-F1
#
_cell.length_a   1.000
_cell.length_b   1.000
_cell.length_c   1.000
_cell.angle_alpha   90.00
_cell.angle_beta   90.00
_cell.angle_gamma   90.00
#
_symmetry.space_group_name_H-M   'P 1'
#
loop_
_entity.id
_entity.type
_entity.pdbx_description
1 polymer ?
#
loop_
_entity_poly.entity_id
_entity_poly.type
_entity_poly.pdbx_seq_one_letter_code
_entity_poly.pdbx_strand_id
1 'polypeptide(L)'
;GALGDEVLRNLHERLLYLRNLEEKKAQVLQTIEEQGKLTPELRARITEAVTLVAVDDLYRPYRPKKRTRAMIAKEKGLEPLANIILLQKTARSVEEEAASYVDAEKGVENVQQAIAGASDIIAEQ
;
A
#
# COMPACT_ATOMS: atom_id res chain seq x y z
N GLY A 1 -28.51 40.18 2.93
CA GLY A 1 -27.41 39.55 2.19
C GLY A 1 -27.91 38.25 1.60
N ALA A 2 -27.96 38.15 0.27
CA ALA A 2 -28.25 36.90 -0.42
C ALA A 2 -27.03 36.59 -1.29
N LEU A 3 -26.29 35.54 -0.93
CA LEU A 3 -25.23 34.99 -1.78
C LEU A 3 -25.92 34.17 -2.87
N GLY A 4 -25.54 34.37 -4.14
CA GLY A 4 -26.08 33.58 -5.24
C GLY A 4 -25.54 32.15 -5.23
N ASP A 5 -26.28 31.23 -5.84
CA ASP A 5 -25.96 29.79 -5.89
C ASP A 5 -24.55 29.49 -6.43
N GLU A 6 -24.08 30.27 -7.40
CA GLU A 6 -22.72 30.15 -7.93
C GLU A 6 -21.65 30.43 -6.87
N VAL A 7 -21.86 31.47 -6.06
CA VAL A 7 -20.93 31.83 -4.97
C VAL A 7 -20.93 30.75 -3.89
N LEU A 8 -22.10 30.20 -3.56
CA LEU A 8 -22.23 29.10 -2.62
C LEU A 8 -21.53 27.83 -3.12
N ARG A 9 -21.67 27.49 -4.41
CA ARG A 9 -20.96 26.36 -5.02
C ARG A 9 -19.45 26.54 -5.00
N ASN A 10 -18.96 27.70 -5.43
CA ASN A 10 -17.52 28.00 -5.44
C ASN A 10 -16.93 27.95 -4.02
N LEU A 11 -17.65 28.49 -3.04
CA LEU A 11 -17.26 28.41 -1.63
C LEU A 11 -17.19 26.95 -1.15
N HIS A 12 -18.19 26.15 -1.48
CA HIS A 12 -18.25 24.74 -1.08
C HIS A 12 -17.09 23.93 -1.68
N GLU A 13 -16.83 24.08 -2.97
CA GLU A 13 -15.72 23.41 -3.66
C GLU A 13 -14.36 23.82 -3.07
N ARG A 14 -14.18 25.13 -2.82
CA ARG A 14 -12.94 25.62 -2.19
C ARG A 14 -12.77 25.10 -0.78
N LEU A 15 -13.84 25.06 0.01
CA LEU A 15 -13.83 24.52 1.37
C LEU A 15 -13.45 23.03 1.37
N LEU A 16 -14.05 22.23 0.48
CA LEU A 16 -13.71 20.82 0.33
C LEU A 16 -12.25 20.62 -0.06
N TYR A 17 -11.75 21.37 -1.04
CA TYR A 17 -10.35 21.31 -1.44
C TYR A 17 -9.40 21.59 -0.26
N LEU A 18 -9.68 22.63 0.53
CA LEU A 18 -8.84 23.00 1.67
C LEU A 18 -8.88 21.94 2.78
N ARG A 19 -10.04 21.34 3.05
CA ARG A 19 -10.15 20.22 3.99
C ARG A 19 -9.33 19.02 3.54
N ASN A 20 -9.44 18.65 2.26
CA ASN A 20 -8.66 17.55 1.68
C ASN A 20 -7.15 17.83 1.75
N LEU A 21 -6.73 19.09 1.55
CA LEU A 21 -5.33 19.48 1.69
C LEU A 21 -4.83 19.28 3.12
N GLU A 22 -5.57 19.73 4.13
CA GLU A 22 -5.17 19.58 5.53
C GLU A 22 -5.18 18.11 5.99
N GLU A 23 -6.18 17.33 5.57
CA GLU A 23 -6.22 15.88 5.81
C GLU A 23 -5.00 15.18 5.20
N LYS A 24 -4.66 15.53 3.96
CA LYS A 24 -3.50 14.97 3.25
C LYS A 24 -2.19 15.33 3.96
N LYS A 25 -2.02 16.58 4.42
CA LYS A 25 -0.84 16.99 5.21
C LYS A 25 -0.70 16.16 6.48
N ALA A 26 -1.80 16.01 7.24
CA ALA A 26 -1.80 15.24 8.49
C ALA A 26 -1.42 13.77 8.25
N GLN A 27 -1.99 13.14 7.23
CA GLN A 27 -1.67 11.76 6.85
C GLN A 27 -0.19 11.60 6.48
N VAL A 28 0.35 12.53 5.68
CA VAL A 28 1.76 12.50 5.26
C VAL A 28 2.69 12.67 6.45
N LEU A 29 2.42 13.64 7.34
CA LEU A 29 3.21 13.86 8.55
C LEU A 29 3.25 12.59 9.41
N GLN A 30 2.08 12.01 9.71
CA GLN A 30 1.98 10.78 10.47
C GLN A 30 2.80 9.65 9.83
N THR A 31 2.65 9.44 8.52
CA THR A 31 3.34 8.35 7.81
C THR A 31 4.86 8.50 7.87
N ILE A 32 5.37 9.73 7.79
CA ILE A 32 6.81 10.01 7.84
C ILE A 32 7.33 9.89 9.29
N GLU A 33 6.52 10.28 10.27
CA GLU A 33 6.81 10.16 11.70
C GLU A 33 6.89 8.70 12.14
N GLU A 34 5.96 7.84 11.69
CA GLU A 34 5.99 6.40 11.92
C GLU A 34 7.24 5.72 11.33
N GLN A 35 7.84 6.30 10.28
CA GLN A 35 9.11 5.85 9.73
C GLN A 35 10.34 6.39 10.48
N GLY A 36 10.15 7.27 11.47
CA GLY A 36 11.23 7.93 12.21
C GLY A 36 12.02 8.94 11.37
N LYS A 37 11.45 9.43 10.26
CA LYS A 37 12.15 10.29 9.27
C LYS A 37 11.69 11.74 9.27
N LEU A 38 10.78 12.12 10.16
CA LEU A 38 10.18 13.45 10.16
C LEU A 38 11.09 14.46 10.86
N THR A 39 11.85 15.24 10.08
CA THR A 39 12.66 16.34 10.63
C THR A 39 11.81 17.60 10.87
N PRO A 40 12.24 18.53 11.76
CA PRO A 40 11.57 19.80 11.95
C PRO A 40 11.40 20.62 10.65
N GLU A 41 12.42 20.63 9.79
CA GLU A 41 12.41 21.34 8.51
C GLU A 41 11.40 20.72 7.54
N LEU A 42 11.34 19.38 7.49
CA LEU A 42 10.38 18.67 6.65
C LEU A 42 8.94 18.88 7.14
N ARG A 43 8.73 18.86 8.47
CA ARG A 43 7.44 19.16 9.09
C ARG A 43 6.96 20.56 8.66
N ALA A 44 7.83 21.57 8.79
CA ALA A 44 7.51 22.95 8.39
C ALA A 44 7.11 23.02 6.90
N ARG A 45 7.91 22.42 6.00
CA ARG A 45 7.62 22.41 4.55
C ARG A 45 6.29 21.75 4.20
N ILE A 46 5.90 20.68 4.90
CA ILE A 46 4.61 20.00 4.66
C ILE A 46 3.45 20.85 5.20
N THR A 47 3.59 21.45 6.38
CA THR A 47 2.57 22.32 6.98
C THR A 47 2.32 23.57 6.13
N GLU A 48 3.38 24.17 5.58
CA GLU A 48 3.32 25.37 4.73
C GLU A 48 2.85 25.10 3.30
N ALA A 49 2.79 23.85 2.85
CA ALA A 49 2.39 23.52 1.49
C ALA A 49 0.95 23.99 1.19
N VAL A 50 0.76 24.75 0.11
CA VAL A 50 -0.54 25.34 -0.25
C VAL A 50 -1.31 24.58 -1.32
N THR A 51 -0.72 23.52 -1.86
CA THR A 51 -1.36 22.66 -2.88
C THR A 51 -1.16 21.18 -2.57
N LEU A 52 -2.11 20.34 -2.99
CA LEU A 52 -2.00 18.88 -2.90
C LEU A 52 -0.76 18.34 -3.60
N VAL A 53 -0.39 18.93 -4.74
CA VAL A 53 0.78 18.54 -5.53
C VAL A 53 2.07 18.75 -4.72
N ALA A 54 2.23 19.90 -4.08
CA ALA A 54 3.40 20.18 -3.25
C ALA A 54 3.53 19.20 -2.07
N VAL A 55 2.40 18.85 -1.44
CA VAL A 55 2.38 17.83 -0.37
C VAL A 55 2.80 16.46 -0.91
N ASP A 56 2.28 16.05 -2.06
CA ASP A 56 2.63 14.75 -2.68
C ASP A 56 4.10 14.69 -3.12
N ASP A 57 4.66 15.78 -3.64
CA ASP A 57 6.07 15.85 -4.03
C ASP A 57 7.00 15.74 -2.81
N LEU A 58 6.67 16.42 -1.71
CA LEU A 58 7.40 16.30 -0.44
C LEU A 58 7.30 14.88 0.14
N TYR A 59 6.15 14.23 -0.02
CA TYR A 59 5.91 12.88 0.49
C TYR A 59 6.59 11.79 -0.36
N ARG A 60 6.82 12.05 -1.65
CA ARG A 60 7.30 11.05 -2.63
C ARG A 60 8.48 10.19 -2.17
N PRO A 61 9.54 10.72 -1.53
CA PRO A 61 10.67 9.92 -1.06
C PRO A 61 10.34 8.98 0.11
N TYR A 62 9.24 9.25 0.81
CA TYR A 62 8.80 8.54 2.01
C TYR A 62 7.59 7.65 1.76
N ARG A 63 7.01 7.69 0.56
CA ARG A 63 5.88 6.83 0.21
C ARG A 63 6.33 5.37 0.36
N PRO A 64 5.68 4.59 1.24
CA PRO A 64 6.04 3.19 1.40
C PRO A 64 5.92 2.50 0.05
N LYS A 65 6.90 1.65 -0.28
CA LYS A 65 6.76 0.77 -1.44
C LYS A 65 5.49 -0.04 -1.21
N LYS A 66 4.61 -0.08 -2.22
CA LYS A 66 3.41 -0.92 -2.15
C LYS A 66 3.88 -2.33 -1.85
N ARG A 67 3.42 -2.91 -0.73
CA ARG A 67 3.61 -4.34 -0.47
C ARG A 67 2.88 -5.07 -1.59
N THR A 68 3.64 -5.73 -2.44
CA THR A 68 3.07 -6.46 -3.56
C THR A 68 2.49 -7.79 -3.08
N ARG A 69 1.63 -8.40 -3.89
CA ARG A 69 1.06 -9.71 -3.55
C ARG A 69 2.17 -10.76 -3.43
N ALA A 70 3.22 -10.67 -4.26
CA ALA A 70 4.40 -11.52 -4.14
C ALA A 70 5.12 -11.31 -2.81
N MET A 71 5.37 -10.06 -2.39
CA MET A 71 6.02 -9.77 -1.10
C MET A 71 5.24 -10.39 0.06
N ILE A 72 3.92 -10.20 0.06
CA ILE A 72 3.05 -10.78 1.09
C ILE A 72 3.12 -12.31 1.06
N ALA A 73 3.04 -12.93 -0.12
CA ALA A 73 3.14 -14.37 -0.25
C ALA A 73 4.51 -14.92 0.21
N LYS A 74 5.61 -14.20 -0.04
CA LYS A 74 6.94 -14.56 0.46
C LYS A 74 7.01 -14.51 1.99
N GLU A 75 6.45 -13.48 2.60
CA GLU A 75 6.36 -13.35 4.07
C GLU A 75 5.53 -14.49 4.70
N LYS A 76 4.53 -15.01 3.98
CA LYS A 76 3.77 -16.20 4.37
C LYS A 76 4.53 -17.52 4.17
N GLY A 77 5.75 -17.48 3.66
CA GLY A 77 6.60 -18.65 3.44
C GLY A 77 6.28 -19.45 2.18
N LEU A 78 5.61 -18.84 1.18
CA LEU A 78 5.20 -19.54 -0.05
C LEU A 78 6.27 -19.55 -1.15
N GLU A 79 7.44 -18.96 -0.91
CA GLU A 79 8.54 -18.92 -1.88
C GLU A 79 9.07 -20.32 -2.28
N PRO A 80 9.21 -21.30 -1.36
CA PRO A 80 9.61 -22.65 -1.76
C PRO A 80 8.56 -23.35 -2.64
N LEU A 81 7.26 -23.13 -2.39
CA LEU A 81 6.18 -23.65 -3.24
C LEU A 81 6.24 -23.04 -4.65
N ALA A 82 6.44 -21.72 -4.75
CA ALA A 82 6.63 -21.04 -6.03
C ALA A 82 7.81 -21.64 -6.83
N ASN A 83 8.93 -21.93 -6.16
CA ASN A 83 10.08 -22.57 -6.79
C ASN A 83 9.79 -24.00 -7.25
N ILE A 84 9.03 -24.78 -6.48
CA ILE A 84 8.62 -26.15 -6.88
C ILE A 84 7.78 -26.10 -8.16
N ILE A 85 6.79 -25.20 -8.20
CA ILE A 85 5.90 -25.00 -9.37
C ILE A 85 6.71 -24.53 -10.58
N LEU A 86 7.52 -23.48 -10.42
CA LEU A 86 8.28 -22.86 -11.50
C LEU A 86 9.33 -23.82 -12.10
N LEU A 87 10.07 -24.54 -11.25
CA LEU A 87 11.14 -25.43 -11.69
C LEU A 87 10.62 -26.82 -12.10
N GLN A 88 9.32 -27.08 -11.93
CA GLN A 88 8.71 -28.40 -12.12
C GLN A 88 9.45 -29.52 -11.39
N LYS A 89 9.96 -29.21 -10.19
CA LYS A 89 10.80 -30.11 -9.38
C LYS A 89 9.98 -31.02 -8.46
N THR A 90 8.93 -31.64 -8.99
CA THR A 90 8.13 -32.61 -8.25
C THR A 90 7.49 -33.64 -9.17
N ALA A 91 7.27 -34.84 -8.64
CA ALA A 91 6.45 -35.88 -9.26
C ALA A 91 4.99 -35.87 -8.75
N ARG A 92 4.69 -35.03 -7.76
CA ARG A 92 3.35 -34.84 -7.16
C ARG A 92 2.60 -33.72 -7.85
N SER A 93 1.29 -33.68 -7.66
CA SER A 93 0.46 -32.57 -8.15
C SER A 93 0.79 -31.28 -7.38
N VAL A 94 0.47 -30.13 -7.98
CA VAL A 94 0.68 -28.83 -7.34
C VAL A 94 -0.14 -28.71 -6.05
N GLU A 95 -1.35 -29.26 -6.05
CA GLU A 95 -2.24 -29.31 -4.90
C GLU A 95 -1.65 -30.13 -3.75
N GLU A 96 -1.01 -31.26 -4.06
CA GLU A 96 -0.34 -32.11 -3.07
C GLU A 96 0.85 -31.41 -2.43
N GLU A 97 1.66 -30.70 -3.21
CA GLU A 97 2.78 -29.91 -2.67
C GLU A 97 2.27 -28.73 -1.83
N ALA A 98 1.24 -28.04 -2.31
CA ALA A 98 0.65 -26.86 -1.66
C ALA A 98 -0.03 -27.18 -0.33
N ALA A 99 -0.49 -28.41 -0.10
CA ALA A 99 -1.06 -28.84 1.19
C ALA A 99 -0.10 -28.62 2.37
N SER A 100 1.21 -28.75 2.15
CA SER A 100 2.23 -28.53 3.17
C SER A 100 2.46 -27.06 3.55
N TYR A 101 1.88 -26.13 2.78
CA TYR A 101 2.00 -24.69 2.97
C TYR A 101 0.72 -24.04 3.53
N VAL A 102 -0.29 -24.84 3.86
CA VAL A 102 -1.50 -24.36 4.54
C VAL A 102 -1.16 -24.10 6.00
N ASP A 103 -1.24 -22.83 6.38
CA ASP A 103 -0.86 -22.32 7.69
C ASP A 103 -1.75 -21.12 8.01
N ALA A 104 -2.80 -21.35 8.81
CA ALA A 104 -3.76 -20.32 9.17
C ALA A 104 -3.12 -19.19 10.00
N GLU A 105 -2.06 -19.47 10.77
CA GLU A 105 -1.34 -18.44 11.54
C GLU A 105 -0.58 -17.49 10.61
N LYS A 106 -0.10 -17.98 9.47
CA LYS A 106 0.46 -17.15 8.38
C LYS A 106 -0.60 -16.61 7.42
N GLY A 107 -1.88 -16.84 7.69
CA GLY A 107 -2.98 -16.38 6.82
C GLY A 107 -3.04 -17.11 5.48
N VAL A 108 -2.69 -18.40 5.45
CA VAL A 108 -2.91 -19.31 4.33
C VAL A 108 -3.89 -20.39 4.78
N GLU A 109 -5.17 -20.15 4.57
CA GLU A 109 -6.25 -20.97 5.16
C GLU A 109 -6.51 -22.28 4.40
N ASN A 110 -6.11 -22.34 3.14
CA ASN A 110 -6.35 -23.52 2.30
C ASN A 110 -5.35 -23.61 1.15
N VAL A 111 -5.36 -24.77 0.49
CA VAL A 111 -4.49 -25.12 -0.64
C VAL A 111 -4.57 -24.09 -1.76
N GLN A 112 -5.78 -23.60 -2.08
CA GLN A 112 -5.97 -22.63 -3.16
C GLN A 112 -5.30 -21.29 -2.86
N GLN A 113 -5.31 -20.86 -1.60
CA GLN A 113 -4.58 -19.65 -1.17
C GLN A 113 -3.06 -19.84 -1.24
N ALA A 114 -2.55 -21.03 -0.92
CA ALA A 114 -1.13 -21.34 -1.06
C ALA A 114 -0.68 -21.27 -2.53
N ILE A 115 -1.46 -21.89 -3.43
CA ILE A 115 -1.20 -21.88 -4.88
C ILE A 115 -1.30 -20.47 -5.45
N ALA A 116 -2.34 -19.71 -5.08
CA ALA A 116 -2.52 -18.33 -5.52
C ALA A 116 -1.35 -17.45 -5.07
N GLY A 117 -0.93 -17.55 -3.81
CA GLY A 117 0.23 -16.80 -3.31
C GLY A 117 1.53 -17.19 -4.00
N ALA A 118 1.77 -18.48 -4.23
CA ALA A 118 2.92 -18.95 -5.01
C ALA A 118 2.87 -18.43 -6.46
N SER A 119 1.69 -18.35 -7.07
CA SER A 119 1.49 -17.81 -8.41
C SER A 119 1.72 -16.29 -8.47
N ASP A 120 1.30 -15.54 -7.44
CA ASP A 120 1.60 -14.11 -7.31
C ASP A 120 3.12 -13.87 -7.23
N ILE A 121 3.89 -14.77 -6.57
CA ILE A 121 5.36 -14.71 -6.56
C ILE A 121 5.94 -14.91 -7.96
N ILE A 122 5.46 -15.92 -8.69
CA ILE A 122 5.95 -16.23 -10.04
C ILE A 122 5.63 -15.08 -11.02
N ALA A 123 4.46 -14.46 -10.89
CA ALA A 123 4.01 -13.39 -11.78
C ALA A 123 4.81 -12.07 -11.65
N GLU A 124 5.52 -11.87 -10.53
CA GLU A 124 6.32 -10.67 -10.27
C GLU A 124 7.82 -10.86 -10.57
N GLN A 125 8.26 -12.10 -10.80
CA GLN A 125 9.66 -12.41 -11.15
C GLN A 125 10.05 -12.01 -12.58
#